data_AF-A0A1C3NZ68-F1
#
_entry.id   AF-A0A1C3NZ68-F1
#
_cell.length_a   1.000
_cell.length_b   1.000
_cell.length_c   1.000
_cell.angle_alpha   90.00
_cell.angle_beta   90.00
_cell.angle_gamma   90.00
#
_symmetry.space_group_name_H-M   'P 1'
#
loop_
_entity.id
_entity.type
_entity.pdbx_description
1 polymer ?
#
loop_
_entity_poly.entity_id
_entity_poly.type
_entity_poly.pdbx_seq_one_letter_code
_entity_poly.pdbx_strand_id
1 'polypeptide(L)'
;MIPTLLDLKVPFGFGTVRHELREHVEKASAALMIVSGVLVRSTNLWDKSKTCLEDLLVLVIPLERAVDEWPAGELIDRNGPEL
;
A
#
# COMPACT_ATOMS: atom_id res chain seq x y z
N MET A 1 12.26 9.75 6.43
CA MET A 1 11.97 8.46 7.09
C MET A 1 11.17 8.77 8.36
N ILE A 2 9.98 8.18 8.55
CA ILE A 2 9.17 8.45 9.74
C ILE A 2 9.80 7.67 10.91
N PRO A 3 10.41 8.32 11.92
CA PRO A 3 11.15 7.63 12.98
C PRO A 3 10.28 6.60 13.72
N THR A 4 8.99 6.94 13.92
CA THR A 4 8.00 6.07 14.56
C THR A 4 7.81 4.74 13.84
N LEU A 5 7.99 4.67 12.52
CA LEU A 5 7.86 3.40 11.79
C LEU A 5 9.05 2.46 12.05
N LEU A 6 10.23 3.00 12.35
CA LEU A 6 11.40 2.19 12.70
C LEU A 6 11.25 1.56 14.09
N ASP A 7 10.63 2.28 15.04
CA ASP A 7 10.35 1.74 16.38
C ASP A 7 9.37 0.56 16.37
N LEU A 8 8.51 0.46 15.35
CA LEU A 8 7.55 -0.63 15.22
C LEU A 8 8.22 -1.97 14.86
N LYS A 9 9.49 -1.96 14.42
CA LYS A 9 10.23 -3.17 13.98
C LYS A 9 9.43 -4.00 12.97
N VAL A 10 8.83 -3.29 12.02
CA VAL A 10 8.07 -3.90 10.93
C VAL A 10 8.93 -3.89 9.66
N PRO A 11 8.88 -4.95 8.84
CA PRO A 11 9.78 -5.08 7.70
C PRO A 11 9.49 -4.04 6.61
N PHE A 12 8.23 -3.65 6.47
CA PHE A 12 7.74 -2.78 5.41
C PHE A 12 6.66 -1.82 5.92
N GLY A 13 6.61 -0.63 5.35
CA GLY A 13 5.40 0.19 5.32
C GLY A 13 4.75 0.08 3.94
N PHE A 14 3.43 0.20 3.87
CA PHE A 14 2.75 0.27 2.58
C PHE A 14 1.60 1.27 2.60
N GLY A 15 1.22 1.72 1.41
CA GLY A 15 0.07 2.57 1.17
C GLY A 15 -0.52 2.28 -0.21
N THR A 16 -1.63 2.92 -0.53
CA THR A 16 -2.32 2.75 -1.82
C THR A 16 -2.54 4.10 -2.46
N VAL A 17 -2.42 4.18 -3.78
CA VAL A 17 -2.78 5.35 -4.58
C VAL A 17 -3.58 4.93 -5.80
N ARG A 18 -4.35 5.86 -6.36
CA ARG A 18 -5.06 5.62 -7.63
C ARG A 18 -4.06 5.57 -8.79
N HIS A 19 -4.45 4.89 -9.87
CA HIS A 19 -3.61 4.69 -11.05
C HIS A 19 -3.17 6.01 -11.70
N GLU A 20 -4.00 7.05 -11.65
CA GLU A 20 -3.75 8.38 -12.20
C GLU A 20 -2.56 9.08 -11.53
N LEU A 21 -2.17 8.65 -10.33
CA LEU A 21 -1.04 9.21 -9.58
C LEU A 21 0.28 8.47 -9.84
N ARG A 22 0.31 7.44 -10.70
CA ARG A 22 1.52 6.65 -10.97
C ARG A 22 2.74 7.52 -11.26
N GLU A 23 2.66 8.36 -12.29
CA GLU A 23 3.81 9.17 -12.72
C GLU A 23 4.27 10.13 -11.62
N HIS A 24 3.32 10.65 -10.83
CA HIS A 24 3.63 11.54 -9.72
C HIS A 24 4.46 10.81 -8.67
N VAL A 25 4.06 9.58 -8.31
CA VAL A 25 4.76 8.78 -7.30
C VAL A 25 6.13 8.32 -7.81
N GLU A 26 6.22 7.87 -9.05
CA GLU A 26 7.50 7.46 -9.67
C GLU A 26 8.52 8.61 -9.66
N LYS A 27 8.07 9.85 -9.86
CA LYS A 27 8.91 11.05 -9.80
C LYS A 27 9.19 11.51 -8.36
N ALA A 28 8.29 11.25 -7.42
CA ALA A 28 8.41 11.73 -6.05
C ALA A 28 9.52 11.03 -5.25
N SER A 29 9.74 9.73 -5.48
CA SER A 29 10.79 8.99 -4.75
C SER A 29 11.19 7.69 -5.45
N ALA A 30 12.47 7.57 -5.79
CA ALA A 30 13.06 6.32 -6.28
C ALA A 30 13.13 5.21 -5.20
N ALA A 31 12.91 5.54 -3.93
CA ALA A 31 12.92 4.58 -2.83
C ALA A 31 11.56 3.89 -2.60
N LEU A 32 10.51 4.30 -3.33
CA LEU A 32 9.20 3.66 -3.30
C LEU A 32 9.12 2.61 -4.41
N MET A 33 8.68 1.40 -4.08
CA MET A 33 8.31 0.41 -5.09
C MET A 33 6.82 0.45 -5.35
N ILE A 34 6.44 0.46 -6.62
CA ILE A 34 5.04 0.38 -7.05
C ILE A 34 4.73 -1.06 -7.43
N VAL A 35 3.77 -1.66 -6.72
CA VAL A 35 3.21 -2.98 -7.03
C VAL A 35 1.84 -2.78 -7.65
N SER A 36 1.58 -3.46 -8.77
CA SER A 36 0.34 -3.35 -9.55
C SER A 36 -0.37 -4.69 -9.63
N GLY A 37 -1.67 -4.70 -9.94
CA GLY A 37 -2.46 -5.93 -10.01
C GLY A 37 -2.75 -6.54 -8.64
N VAL A 38 -2.70 -5.72 -7.59
CA VAL A 38 -3.06 -6.12 -6.22
C VAL A 38 -4.43 -5.54 -5.92
N LEU A 39 -5.39 -6.42 -5.62
CA LEU A 39 -6.70 -6.00 -5.17
C LEU A 39 -6.61 -5.54 -3.72
N VAL A 40 -7.28 -4.45 -3.39
CA VAL A 40 -7.36 -3.93 -2.03
C VAL A 40 -8.78 -4.09 -1.55
N ARG A 41 -8.97 -4.89 -0.50
CA ARG A 41 -10.24 -4.98 0.21
C ARG A 41 -10.28 -3.93 1.31
N SER A 42 -11.35 -3.15 1.31
CA SER A 42 -11.64 -2.16 2.35
C SER A 42 -13.05 -2.26 2.84
N THR A 43 -13.29 -1.73 4.04
CA THR A 43 -14.64 -1.53 4.56
C THR A 43 -15.28 -0.35 3.85
N ASN A 44 -16.55 -0.47 3.44
CA ASN A 44 -17.22 0.67 2.79
C ASN A 44 -17.36 1.85 3.76
N LEU A 45 -17.12 3.07 3.28
CA LEU A 45 -17.14 4.29 4.08
C LEU A 45 -18.53 4.56 4.71
N TRP A 46 -19.60 4.28 3.97
CA TRP A 46 -20.98 4.59 4.37
C TRP A 46 -21.68 3.40 5.04
N ASP A 47 -21.34 2.18 4.62
CA ASP A 47 -21.94 0.94 5.09
C ASP A 47 -20.86 -0.01 5.61
N LYS A 48 -20.53 0.09 6.89
CA LYS A 48 -19.47 -0.71 7.55
C LYS A 48 -19.72 -2.22 7.53
N SER A 49 -20.92 -2.67 7.18
CA SER A 49 -21.22 -4.10 7.01
C SER A 49 -20.74 -4.65 5.67
N LYS A 50 -20.39 -3.77 4.72
CA LYS A 50 -19.94 -4.13 3.38
C LYS A 50 -18.46 -3.90 3.20
N THR A 51 -17.89 -4.67 2.27
CA THR A 51 -16.52 -4.50 1.80
C THR A 51 -16.51 -4.13 0.32
N CYS A 52 -15.58 -3.25 -0.06
CA CYS A 52 -15.27 -2.91 -1.44
C CYS A 52 -13.95 -3.55 -1.84
N LEU A 53 -13.82 -3.92 -3.12
CA LEU A 53 -12.57 -4.36 -3.72
C LEU A 53 -12.18 -3.35 -4.78
N GLU A 54 -10.97 -2.82 -4.68
CA GLU A 54 -10.42 -1.83 -5.62
C GLU A 54 -9.12 -2.36 -6.24
N ASP A 55 -8.96 -2.15 -7.55
CA ASP A 55 -7.66 -2.29 -8.21
C ASP A 55 -6.90 -0.97 -8.05
N LEU A 56 -5.86 -0.98 -7.23
CA LEU A 56 -5.09 0.21 -6.86
C LEU A 56 -3.59 -0.08 -7.01
N LEU A 57 -2.80 0.98 -7.10
CA LEU A 57 -1.36 0.89 -7.01
C LEU A 57 -0.94 0.82 -5.54
N VAL A 58 -0.21 -0.22 -5.18
CA VAL A 58 0.35 -0.38 -3.83
C VAL A 58 1.76 0.20 -3.84
N LEU A 59 2.01 1.11 -2.90
CA LEU A 59 3.32 1.70 -2.66
C LEU A 59 3.95 0.99 -1.48
N VAL A 60 5.13 0.41 -1.68
CA VAL A 60 5.89 -0.28 -0.63
C VAL A 60 7.12 0.56 -0.26
N ILE A 61 7.30 0.76 1.05
CA ILE A 61 8.45 1.40 1.67
C ILE A 61 9.22 0.31 2.41
N PRO A 62 10.43 -0.06 1.97
CA PRO A 62 11.30 -0.94 2.74
C PRO A 62 11.76 -0.24 4.02
N LEU A 63 11.67 -0.93 5.17
CA LEU A 63 12.09 -0.40 6.47
C LEU A 63 13.25 -1.24 7.05
N GLU A 64 13.00 -2.53 7.32
CA GLU A 64 14.03 -3.45 7.84
C GLU A 64 14.46 -4.52 6.84
N ARG A 65 13.72 -4.67 5.73
CA ARG A 65 13.97 -5.69 4.70
C ARG A 65 14.08 -5.09 3.31
N ALA A 66 14.75 -5.81 2.43
CA ALA A 66 14.84 -5.43 1.03
C ALA A 66 13.46 -5.56 0.36
N VAL A 67 13.19 -4.71 -0.63
CA VAL A 67 11.87 -4.65 -1.26
C VAL A 67 11.55 -5.92 -2.05
N ASP A 68 12.57 -6.64 -2.51
CA ASP A 68 12.50 -7.92 -3.21
C ASP A 68 11.95 -9.05 -2.31
N GLU A 69 11.97 -8.84 -0.99
CA GLU A 69 11.39 -9.75 0.00
C GLU A 69 9.90 -9.44 0.28
N TRP A 70 9.31 -8.45 -0.40
CA TRP A 70 7.88 -8.18 -0.27
C TRP A 70 7.07 -9.43 -0.65
N PRO A 71 6.12 -9.87 0.19
CA PRO A 71 5.35 -11.08 -0.08
C PRO A 71 4.55 -10.93 -1.36
N ALA A 72 4.66 -11.93 -2.24
CA ALA A 72 3.76 -12.06 -3.38
C ALA A 72 2.33 -12.29 -2.86
N GLY A 73 1.40 -11.42 -3.28
CA GLY A 73 0.01 -11.49 -2.88
C GLY A 73 -0.87 -10.71 -3.85
N GLU A 74 -2.04 -11.27 -4.15
CA GLU A 74 -3.01 -10.67 -5.06
C GLU A 74 -4.06 -9.82 -4.33
N LEU A 75 -4.11 -9.91 -2.99
CA LEU A 75 -5.13 -9.25 -2.17
C LEU A 75 -4.51 -8.67 -0.89
N ILE A 76 -4.83 -7.40 -0.59
CA ILE A 76 -4.51 -6.73 0.67
C ILE A 76 -5.82 -6.35 1.37
N ASP A 77 -6.02 -6.81 2.60
CA ASP A 77 -7.06 -6.28 3.49
C ASP A 77 -6.51 -5.04 4.20
N ARG A 78 -7.15 -3.88 4.02
CA ARG A 78 -6.78 -2.65 4.74
C ARG A 78 -7.80 -2.30 5.83
N ASN A 79 -7.30 -1.70 6.89
CA ASN A 79 -8.10 -1.31 8.06
C ASN A 79 -8.95 -0.04 7.86
N GLY A 80 -8.85 0.62 6.69
CA GLY A 80 -9.51 1.88 6.38
C GLY A 80 -10.48 1.80 5.20
N PRO A 81 -11.25 2.87 4.93
CA PRO A 81 -12.23 2.90 3.86
C PRO A 81 -11.60 2.95 2.46
N GLU A 82 -12.43 2.78 1.43
CA GLU A 82 -12.14 3.06 0.02
C GLU A 82 -11.43 4.39 -0.21
N LEU A 83 -10.60 4.46 -1.27
CA LEU A 83 -10.00 5.74 -1.70
C LEU A 83 -10.97 6.57 -2.52
#